data_AF-A0A2I2GDU7-F1
#
_entry.id   AF-A0A2I2GDU7-F1
#
_cell.length_a   1.000
_cell.length_b   1.000
_cell.length_c   1.000
_cell.angle_alpha   90.00
_cell.angle_beta   90.00
_cell.angle_gamma   90.00
#
_symmetry.space_group_name_H-M   'P 1'
#
loop_
_entity.id
_entity.type
_entity.pdbx_description
1 polymer ?
#
loop_
_entity_poly.entity_id
_entity_poly.type
_entity_poly.pdbx_seq_one_letter_code
_entity_poly.pdbx_strand_id
1 'polypeptide(L)'
;MGLEEEPSKVPLEAHIMSKCPDAQECLQELVLPAMEQISDKVDFDLSFIATVSHKTSDIVCKHGPGECIGNILILCAQNLPFPDGSDSRMPTIRSLGFANCLIGSYEDIPDRELVHHCALEHGIDFDALNHCASQQEDDPGDDGLSGLALLRESALHSADLGVKTSCTLRLDESTWCVRDGGVWKDCAEDGEGSEVSVLVDEINKLWGERN
;
A
#
# COMPACT_ATOMS: atom_id res chain seq x y z
N MET A 1 7.97 -35.74 10.43
CA MET A 1 8.32 -34.31 10.45
C MET A 1 7.01 -33.60 10.27
N GLY A 2 6.49 -32.99 11.34
CA GLY A 2 5.24 -32.24 11.27
C GLY A 2 5.44 -31.05 10.35
N LEU A 3 4.48 -30.79 9.47
CA LEU A 3 4.36 -29.49 8.83
C LEU A 3 3.96 -28.54 9.96
N GLU A 4 4.86 -27.64 10.36
CA GLU A 4 4.44 -26.50 11.19
C GLU A 4 3.50 -25.66 10.31
N GLU A 5 2.29 -25.39 10.79
CA GLU A 5 1.40 -24.45 10.11
C GLU A 5 2.05 -23.07 10.20
N GLU A 6 2.23 -22.41 9.05
CA GLU A 6 2.72 -21.04 9.00
C GLU A 6 1.80 -20.15 9.83
N PRO A 7 2.36 -19.22 10.64
CA PRO A 7 1.55 -18.43 11.54
C PRO A 7 0.57 -17.52 10.79
N SER A 8 -0.66 -17.44 11.30
CA SER A 8 -1.73 -16.65 10.71
C SER A 8 -1.53 -15.18 11.04
N LYS A 9 -1.06 -14.42 10.05
CA LYS A 9 -0.82 -12.98 10.15
C LYS A 9 -2.12 -12.18 10.26
N VAL A 10 -2.03 -11.05 10.97
CA VAL A 10 -3.15 -10.11 11.13
C VAL A 10 -3.22 -9.23 9.88
N PRO A 11 -4.37 -9.16 9.18
CA PRO A 11 -4.52 -8.27 8.02
C PRO A 11 -4.44 -6.80 8.44
N LEU A 12 -3.57 -6.04 7.78
CA LEU A 12 -3.42 -4.59 7.96
C LEU A 12 -3.33 -3.92 6.59
N GLU A 13 -4.22 -2.97 6.30
CA GLU A 13 -4.29 -2.39 4.96
C GLU A 13 -4.47 -0.87 5.04
N ALA A 14 -3.65 -0.11 4.31
CA ALA A 14 -3.84 1.33 4.18
C ALA A 14 -4.31 1.69 2.75
N HIS A 15 -5.48 2.32 2.66
CA HIS A 15 -6.02 2.85 1.41
C HIS A 15 -5.61 4.30 1.23
N ILE A 16 -4.86 4.57 0.17
CA ILE A 16 -4.21 5.87 -0.06
C ILE A 16 -4.33 6.35 -1.50
N MET A 17 -3.88 7.58 -1.74
CA MET A 17 -3.58 8.16 -3.04
C MET A 17 -2.15 8.71 -2.97
N SER A 18 -1.30 8.36 -3.93
CA SER A 18 0.14 8.70 -3.87
C SER A 18 0.45 10.20 -3.82
N LYS A 19 -0.45 11.06 -4.31
CA LYS A 19 -0.31 12.52 -4.27
C LYS A 19 -1.11 13.21 -3.16
N CYS A 20 -1.61 12.44 -2.18
CA CYS A 20 -2.43 12.98 -1.10
C CYS A 20 -1.56 13.33 0.14
N PRO A 21 -1.61 14.57 0.65
CA PRO A 21 -0.84 14.95 1.84
C PRO A 21 -1.28 14.17 3.10
N ASP A 22 -2.57 13.84 3.24
CA ASP A 22 -3.04 13.01 4.36
C ASP A 22 -2.47 11.58 4.31
N ALA A 23 -2.13 11.06 3.12
CA ALA A 23 -1.43 9.77 3.01
C ALA A 23 0.00 9.85 3.55
N GLN A 24 0.71 10.94 3.24
CA GLN A 24 2.06 11.18 3.76
C GLN A 24 2.06 11.19 5.29
N GLU A 25 1.19 11.99 5.89
CA GLU A 25 1.07 12.10 7.36
C GLU A 25 0.63 10.75 7.96
N CYS A 26 -0.35 10.07 7.37
CA CYS A 26 -0.80 8.76 7.83
C CYS A 26 0.32 7.71 7.87
N LEU A 27 1.13 7.65 6.80
CA LEU A 27 2.24 6.70 6.73
C LEU A 27 3.32 7.03 7.74
N GLN A 28 3.70 8.31 7.87
CA GLN A 28 4.80 8.76 8.71
C GLN A 28 4.46 8.80 10.20
N GLU A 29 3.24 9.16 10.56
CA GLU A 29 2.82 9.33 11.96
C GLU A 29 2.30 8.03 12.58
N LEU A 30 1.71 7.13 11.79
CA LEU A 30 1.05 5.92 12.31
C LEU A 30 1.60 4.62 11.72
N VAL A 31 1.56 4.45 10.40
CA VAL A 31 1.85 3.14 9.78
C VAL A 31 3.32 2.74 9.95
N LEU A 32 4.27 3.60 9.57
CA LEU A 32 5.70 3.25 9.66
C LEU A 32 6.16 3.02 11.10
N PRO A 33 5.87 3.90 12.08
CA PRO A 33 6.25 3.64 13.47
C PRO A 33 5.62 2.38 14.08
N ALA A 34 4.42 1.99 13.62
CA ALA A 34 3.83 0.71 14.00
C ALA A 34 4.57 -0.46 13.33
N MET A 35 4.81 -0.40 12.02
CA MET A 35 5.48 -1.45 11.25
C MET A 35 6.89 -1.78 11.75
N GLU A 36 7.61 -0.81 12.35
CA GLU A 36 8.88 -1.05 13.06
C GLU A 36 8.77 -2.08 14.19
N GLN A 37 7.57 -2.24 14.77
CA GLN A 37 7.31 -3.09 15.94
C GLN A 37 6.50 -4.36 15.62
N ILE A 38 5.70 -4.35 14.53
CA ILE A 38 4.75 -5.43 14.23
C ILE A 38 4.89 -6.05 12.82
N SER A 39 5.91 -5.68 12.04
CA SER A 39 6.06 -6.17 10.64
C SER A 39 6.13 -7.69 10.49
N ASP A 40 6.55 -8.41 11.51
CA ASP A 40 6.58 -9.88 11.53
C ASP A 40 5.20 -10.52 11.77
N LYS A 41 4.24 -9.76 12.31
CA LYS A 41 2.91 -10.24 12.75
C LYS A 41 1.78 -9.90 11.78
N VAL A 42 2.01 -8.97 10.87
CA VAL A 42 0.99 -8.50 9.93
C VAL A 42 1.25 -8.95 8.51
N ASP A 43 0.15 -9.15 7.78
CA ASP A 43 0.14 -9.13 6.32
C ASP A 43 -0.31 -7.73 5.92
N PHE A 44 0.63 -6.94 5.40
CA PHE A 44 0.42 -5.52 5.14
C PHE A 44 0.37 -5.22 3.65
N ASP A 45 -0.64 -4.45 3.25
CA ASP A 45 -0.80 -3.96 1.89
C ASP A 45 -1.12 -2.46 1.83
N LEU A 46 -0.63 -1.83 0.76
CA LEU A 46 -1.13 -0.54 0.29
C LEU A 46 -2.14 -0.76 -0.83
N SER A 47 -3.33 -0.19 -0.65
CA SER A 47 -4.37 -0.13 -1.67
C SER A 47 -4.65 1.29 -2.10
N PHE A 48 -5.15 1.46 -3.33
CA PHE A 48 -5.23 2.76 -3.98
C PHE A 48 -6.65 3.12 -4.37
N ILE A 49 -7.00 4.36 -4.04
CA ILE A 49 -8.29 4.93 -4.39
C ILE A 49 -8.16 5.59 -5.76
N ALA A 50 -8.97 5.13 -6.72
CA ALA A 50 -9.16 5.79 -8.00
C ALA A 50 -10.59 5.56 -8.51
N THR A 51 -11.05 6.39 -9.43
CA THR A 51 -12.31 6.15 -10.14
C THR A 51 -12.04 5.29 -11.36
N VAL A 52 -12.69 4.13 -11.44
CA VAL A 52 -12.57 3.19 -12.55
C VAL A 52 -13.87 3.10 -13.33
N SER A 53 -13.79 3.16 -14.66
CA SER A 53 -14.95 2.97 -15.53
C SER A 53 -15.26 1.49 -15.70
N HIS A 54 -16.52 1.06 -15.52
CA HIS A 54 -16.93 -0.31 -15.87
C HIS A 54 -17.01 -0.57 -17.38
N LYS A 55 -16.87 0.47 -18.21
CA LYS A 55 -17.08 0.40 -19.67
C LYS A 55 -15.81 0.61 -20.48
N THR A 56 -14.78 1.18 -19.87
CA THR A 56 -13.50 1.53 -20.50
C THR A 56 -12.37 1.15 -19.55
N SER A 57 -11.14 1.07 -20.07
CA SER A 57 -9.91 0.93 -19.27
C SER A 57 -9.51 2.24 -18.58
N ASP A 58 -10.35 3.28 -18.66
CA ASP A 58 -10.05 4.58 -18.06
C ASP A 58 -10.01 4.50 -16.53
N ILE A 59 -8.92 5.02 -15.98
CA ILE A 59 -8.72 5.26 -14.55
C ILE A 59 -8.54 6.75 -14.33
N VAL A 60 -9.28 7.32 -13.38
CA VAL A 60 -9.21 8.72 -13.02
C VAL A 60 -8.83 8.87 -11.56
N CYS A 61 -7.71 9.54 -11.33
CA CYS A 61 -7.13 9.81 -10.02
C CYS A 61 -7.45 11.23 -9.56
N LYS A 62 -7.60 11.44 -8.25
CA LYS A 62 -8.13 12.70 -7.69
C LYS A 62 -7.18 13.88 -7.94
N HIS A 63 -5.88 13.67 -7.73
CA HIS A 63 -4.86 14.69 -7.92
C HIS A 63 -4.20 14.61 -9.31
N GLY A 64 -4.94 14.11 -10.30
CA GLY A 64 -4.56 14.10 -11.72
C GLY A 64 -3.68 12.92 -12.15
N PRO A 65 -3.20 12.93 -13.40
CA PRO A 65 -2.50 11.77 -13.98
C PRO A 65 -1.21 11.36 -13.25
N GLY A 66 -0.51 12.32 -12.65
CA GLY A 66 0.69 12.03 -11.85
C GLY A 66 0.39 11.12 -10.66
N GLU A 67 -0.78 11.26 -10.03
CA GLU A 67 -1.20 10.35 -8.97
C GLU A 67 -1.43 8.93 -9.50
N CYS A 68 -2.08 8.78 -10.66
CA CYS A 68 -2.27 7.45 -11.23
C CYS A 68 -0.93 6.75 -11.48
N ILE A 69 0.05 7.48 -12.04
CA ILE A 69 1.39 6.93 -12.26
C ILE A 69 2.07 6.59 -10.92
N GLY A 70 1.97 7.44 -9.91
CA GLY A 70 2.48 7.16 -8.56
C GLY A 70 1.85 5.92 -7.92
N ASN A 71 0.53 5.77 -8.03
CA ASN A 71 -0.20 4.61 -7.53
C ASN A 71 0.27 3.33 -8.23
N ILE A 72 0.42 3.37 -9.56
CA ILE A 72 0.95 2.27 -10.37
C ILE A 72 2.36 1.88 -9.92
N LEU A 73 3.26 2.86 -9.75
CA LEU A 73 4.64 2.60 -9.35
C LEU A 73 4.71 1.91 -7.99
N ILE A 74 3.92 2.35 -7.01
CA ILE A 74 3.90 1.72 -5.68
C ILE A 74 3.32 0.31 -5.74
N LEU A 75 2.22 0.10 -6.48
CA LEU A 75 1.63 -1.22 -6.69
C LEU A 75 2.60 -2.17 -7.40
N CYS A 76 3.30 -1.71 -8.43
CA CYS A 76 4.36 -2.48 -9.08
C CYS A 76 5.45 -2.85 -8.07
N ALA A 77 5.98 -1.90 -7.30
CA ALA A 77 6.99 -2.19 -6.30
C ALA A 77 6.53 -3.22 -5.25
N GLN A 78 5.25 -3.21 -4.87
CA GLN A 78 4.66 -4.21 -3.95
C GLN A 78 4.54 -5.61 -4.56
N ASN A 79 4.30 -5.70 -5.87
CA ASN A 79 3.99 -6.96 -6.56
C ASN A 79 5.14 -7.53 -7.38
N LEU A 80 6.26 -6.81 -7.52
CA LEU A 80 7.45 -7.35 -8.16
C LEU A 80 7.94 -8.62 -7.44
N PRO A 81 8.35 -9.66 -8.18
CA PRO A 81 8.97 -10.84 -7.60
C PRO A 81 10.22 -10.48 -6.79
N PHE A 82 10.38 -11.10 -5.62
CA PHE A 82 11.58 -10.91 -4.81
C PHE A 82 12.72 -11.82 -5.31
N PRO A 83 13.93 -11.29 -5.58
CA PRO A 83 15.01 -12.08 -6.19
C PRO A 83 15.79 -12.92 -5.15
N ASP A 84 15.07 -13.70 -4.33
CA ASP A 84 15.65 -14.67 -3.39
C ASP A 84 15.46 -16.13 -3.85
N GLY A 85 14.80 -16.33 -4.99
CA GLY A 85 14.51 -17.65 -5.55
C GLY A 85 13.24 -18.30 -4.98
N SER A 86 12.46 -17.57 -4.17
CA SER A 86 11.10 -17.93 -3.80
C SER A 86 10.09 -17.31 -4.77
N ASP A 87 8.87 -17.87 -4.83
CA ASP A 87 7.73 -17.28 -5.56
C ASP A 87 7.04 -16.15 -4.75
N SER A 88 7.79 -15.44 -3.90
CA SER A 88 7.24 -14.39 -3.03
C SER A 88 7.31 -13.00 -3.67
N ARG A 89 6.35 -12.16 -3.27
CA ARG A 89 6.31 -10.72 -3.60
C ARG A 89 7.39 -9.95 -2.85
N MET A 90 7.65 -8.72 -3.30
CA MET A 90 8.59 -7.79 -2.66
C MET A 90 8.33 -7.67 -1.14
N PRO A 91 9.35 -7.83 -0.28
CA PRO A 91 9.19 -7.70 1.16
C PRO A 91 8.63 -6.33 1.52
N THR A 92 7.66 -6.30 2.45
CA THR A 92 6.98 -5.08 2.89
C THR A 92 7.95 -3.97 3.29
N ILE A 93 9.06 -4.29 3.96
CA ILE A 93 10.06 -3.29 4.35
C ILE A 93 10.64 -2.51 3.16
N ARG A 94 10.77 -3.15 1.99
CA ARG A 94 11.27 -2.52 0.76
C ARG A 94 10.16 -1.77 0.03
N SER A 95 9.01 -2.41 -0.18
CA SER A 95 7.89 -1.80 -0.91
C SER A 95 7.26 -0.63 -0.15
N LEU A 96 7.05 -0.75 1.16
CA LEU A 96 6.57 0.34 2.02
C LEU A 96 7.61 1.44 2.16
N GLY A 97 8.91 1.09 2.24
CA GLY A 97 9.99 2.07 2.21
C GLY A 97 9.97 2.91 0.93
N PHE A 98 9.90 2.25 -0.23
CA PHE A 98 9.75 2.89 -1.53
C PHE A 98 8.52 3.80 -1.60
N ALA A 99 7.37 3.33 -1.12
CA ALA A 99 6.15 4.11 -1.06
C ALA A 99 6.31 5.37 -0.21
N ASN A 100 6.90 5.26 0.99
CA ASN A 100 7.15 6.39 1.86
C ASN A 100 8.14 7.40 1.26
N CYS A 101 9.22 6.93 0.60
CA CYS A 101 10.16 7.81 -0.09
C CYS A 101 9.46 8.62 -1.18
N LEU A 102 8.66 7.96 -2.03
CA LEU A 102 7.91 8.64 -3.09
C LEU A 102 6.90 9.64 -2.54
N ILE A 103 6.06 9.21 -1.59
CA ILE A 103 5.01 10.03 -0.98
C ILE A 103 5.62 11.16 -0.13
N GLY A 104 6.85 10.98 0.36
CA GLY A 104 7.65 12.03 1.01
C GLY A 104 7.85 13.27 0.14
N SER A 105 7.89 13.10 -1.18
CA SER A 105 7.98 14.17 -2.18
C SER A 105 6.80 14.10 -3.16
N TYR A 106 5.59 13.89 -2.63
CA TYR A 106 4.40 13.61 -3.43
C TYR A 106 4.12 14.65 -4.52
N GLU A 107 4.51 15.91 -4.35
CA GLU A 107 4.35 16.98 -5.34
C GLU A 107 5.10 16.68 -6.63
N ASP A 108 6.28 16.07 -6.52
CA ASP A 108 7.19 15.78 -7.63
C ASP A 108 6.84 14.47 -8.35
N ILE A 109 5.95 13.63 -7.82
CA ILE A 109 5.49 12.41 -8.51
C ILE A 109 4.84 12.80 -9.87
N PRO A 110 5.24 12.17 -11.00
CA PRO A 110 6.09 10.98 -11.14
C PRO A 110 7.48 11.29 -11.73
N ASP A 111 8.18 12.29 -11.21
CA ASP A 111 9.52 12.65 -11.68
C ASP A 111 10.45 11.43 -11.67
N ARG A 112 11.13 11.21 -12.80
CA ARG A 112 11.92 9.99 -13.03
C ARG A 112 13.10 9.90 -12.07
N GLU A 113 13.75 11.02 -11.74
CA GLU A 113 14.90 11.03 -10.84
C GLU A 113 14.46 10.71 -9.41
N LEU A 114 13.31 11.23 -8.97
CA LEU A 114 12.69 10.83 -7.70
C LEU A 114 12.43 9.32 -7.65
N VAL A 115 11.76 8.77 -8.67
CA VAL A 115 11.43 7.33 -8.72
C VAL A 115 12.67 6.47 -8.71
N HIS A 116 13.68 6.82 -9.51
CA HIS A 116 14.95 6.09 -9.57
C HIS A 116 15.70 6.15 -8.23
N HIS A 117 15.72 7.31 -7.57
CA HIS A 117 16.33 7.47 -6.26
C HIS A 117 15.67 6.59 -5.20
N CYS A 118 14.35 6.65 -5.06
CA CYS A 118 13.61 5.84 -4.10
C CYS A 118 13.73 4.33 -4.39
N ALA A 119 13.72 3.93 -5.66
CA ALA A 119 13.91 2.53 -6.05
C ALA A 119 15.30 2.03 -5.62
N LEU A 120 16.35 2.81 -5.89
CA LEU A 120 17.72 2.48 -5.49
C LEU A 120 17.87 2.39 -3.97
N GLU A 121 17.32 3.36 -3.23
CA GLU A 121 17.38 3.41 -1.76
C GLU A 121 16.78 2.17 -1.10
N HIS A 122 15.66 1.67 -1.63
CA HIS A 122 14.94 0.53 -1.07
C HIS A 122 15.21 -0.80 -1.79
N GLY A 123 16.19 -0.83 -2.70
CA GLY A 123 16.59 -2.04 -3.41
C GLY A 123 15.49 -2.64 -4.28
N ILE A 124 14.69 -1.77 -4.91
CA ILE A 124 13.72 -2.10 -5.96
C ILE A 124 14.44 -1.99 -7.31
N ASP A 125 14.34 -3.01 -8.14
CA ASP A 125 14.92 -2.98 -9.49
C ASP A 125 14.15 -1.98 -10.36
N PHE A 126 14.84 -0.91 -10.79
CA PHE A 126 14.21 0.18 -11.52
C PHE A 126 13.73 -0.24 -12.91
N ASP A 127 14.44 -1.15 -13.59
CA ASP A 127 14.06 -1.59 -14.93
C ASP A 127 12.82 -2.48 -14.86
N ALA A 128 12.74 -3.39 -13.89
CA ALA A 128 11.57 -4.22 -13.63
C ALA A 128 10.35 -3.36 -13.21
N LEU A 129 10.58 -2.36 -12.35
CA LEU A 129 9.56 -1.39 -11.96
C LEU A 129 9.01 -0.62 -13.17
N ASN A 130 9.90 -0.10 -14.01
CA ASN A 130 9.52 0.63 -15.22
C ASN A 130 8.84 -0.29 -16.24
N HIS A 131 9.24 -1.56 -16.32
CA HIS A 131 8.58 -2.56 -17.14
C HIS A 131 7.13 -2.77 -16.68
N CYS A 132 6.90 -3.09 -15.40
CA CYS A 132 5.56 -3.24 -14.83
C CYS A 132 4.69 -1.99 -15.07
N ALA A 133 5.24 -0.80 -14.84
CA ALA A 133 4.49 0.46 -14.96
C ALA A 133 4.17 0.87 -16.40
N SER A 134 4.88 0.34 -17.40
CA SER A 134 4.71 0.71 -18.82
C SER A 134 3.94 -0.31 -19.66
N GLN A 135 3.67 -1.50 -19.12
CA GLN A 135 2.82 -2.49 -19.74
C GLN A 135 1.38 -1.97 -19.88
N GLN A 136 0.83 -2.10 -21.08
CA GLN A 136 -0.55 -1.67 -21.42
C GLN A 136 -1.54 -2.83 -21.51
N GLU A 137 -1.08 -4.07 -21.34
CA GLU A 137 -1.92 -5.25 -21.48
C GLU A 137 -2.60 -5.57 -20.13
N ASP A 138 -3.92 -5.77 -20.18
CA ASP A 138 -4.74 -6.17 -19.03
C ASP A 138 -4.71 -7.70 -18.78
N ASP A 139 -4.01 -8.45 -19.65
CA ASP A 139 -3.95 -9.92 -19.58
C ASP A 139 -2.69 -10.33 -18.78
N PRO A 140 -2.83 -11.09 -17.68
CA PRO A 140 -1.68 -11.64 -16.96
C PRO A 140 -0.98 -12.67 -17.85
N GLY A 141 0.07 -12.24 -18.57
CA GLY A 141 1.04 -13.15 -19.15
C GLY A 141 1.89 -13.83 -18.07
N ASP A 142 2.97 -14.49 -18.48
CA ASP A 142 3.95 -15.09 -17.55
C ASP A 142 4.66 -14.04 -16.64
N ASP A 143 4.53 -12.74 -16.96
CA ASP A 143 5.21 -11.63 -16.29
C ASP A 143 4.38 -10.99 -15.15
N GLY A 144 3.21 -11.54 -14.81
CA GLY A 144 2.30 -11.01 -13.79
C GLY A 144 1.34 -9.93 -14.31
N LEU A 145 0.60 -9.28 -13.41
CA LEU A 145 -0.32 -8.21 -13.76
C LEU A 145 0.44 -6.92 -14.10
N SER A 146 0.01 -6.24 -15.16
CA SER A 146 0.53 -4.92 -15.50
C SER A 146 0.18 -3.90 -14.42
N GLY A 147 0.96 -2.81 -14.35
CA GLY A 147 0.70 -1.71 -13.42
C GLY A 147 -0.71 -1.12 -13.54
N LEU A 148 -1.25 -1.06 -14.77
CA LEU A 148 -2.62 -0.59 -15.01
C LEU A 148 -3.66 -1.55 -14.45
N ALA A 149 -3.48 -2.87 -14.66
CA ALA A 149 -4.35 -3.89 -14.11
C ALA A 149 -4.33 -3.89 -12.57
N LEU A 150 -3.15 -3.78 -11.96
CA LEU A 150 -2.98 -3.65 -10.51
C LEU A 150 -3.73 -2.44 -9.95
N LEU A 151 -3.59 -1.26 -10.58
CA LEU A 151 -4.30 -0.06 -10.14
C LEU A 151 -5.82 -0.23 -10.26
N ARG A 152 -6.28 -0.87 -11.33
CA ARG A 152 -7.72 -1.11 -11.54
C ARG A 152 -8.29 -2.05 -10.48
N GLU A 153 -7.60 -3.15 -10.18
CA GLU A 153 -7.99 -4.10 -9.14
C GLU A 153 -8.02 -3.43 -7.77
N SER A 154 -6.95 -2.71 -7.42
CA SER A 154 -6.84 -2.00 -6.13
C SER A 154 -7.93 -0.92 -5.96
N ALA A 155 -8.27 -0.21 -7.03
CA ALA A 155 -9.35 0.77 -7.03
C ALA A 155 -10.75 0.15 -6.90
N LEU A 156 -10.99 -1.00 -7.55
CA LEU A 156 -12.23 -1.76 -7.38
C LEU A 156 -12.36 -2.29 -5.95
N HIS A 157 -11.30 -2.88 -5.41
CA HIS A 157 -11.25 -3.36 -4.02
C HIS A 157 -11.56 -2.25 -3.02
N SER A 158 -10.90 -1.10 -3.15
CA SER A 158 -11.16 0.07 -2.30
C SER A 158 -12.62 0.56 -2.42
N ALA A 159 -13.19 0.55 -3.63
CA ALA A 159 -14.57 0.96 -3.87
C ALA A 159 -15.60 -0.03 -3.29
N ASP A 160 -15.35 -1.34 -3.40
CA ASP A 160 -16.21 -2.41 -2.88
C ASP A 160 -16.26 -2.38 -1.34
N LEU A 161 -15.14 -2.01 -0.70
CA LEU A 161 -15.06 -1.74 0.74
C LEU A 161 -15.66 -0.39 1.16
N GLY A 162 -16.11 0.42 0.19
CA GLY A 162 -16.70 1.73 0.44
C GLY A 162 -15.71 2.81 0.86
N VAL A 163 -14.40 2.58 0.69
CA VAL A 163 -13.34 3.51 1.08
C VAL A 163 -13.22 4.64 0.07
N LYS A 164 -13.30 5.88 0.56
CA LYS A 164 -13.30 7.10 -0.28
C LYS A 164 -12.26 8.14 0.14
N THR A 165 -11.60 7.91 1.26
CA THR A 165 -10.74 8.88 1.92
C THR A 165 -9.33 8.33 2.02
N SER A 166 -8.38 9.02 1.41
CA SER A 166 -6.97 8.81 1.66
C SER A 166 -6.57 9.74 2.81
N CYS A 167 -6.06 9.27 3.94
CA CYS A 167 -5.74 7.87 4.28
C CYS A 167 -6.88 7.17 5.02
N THR A 168 -7.17 5.92 4.70
CA THR A 168 -8.01 5.04 5.54
C THR A 168 -7.21 3.80 5.93
N LEU A 169 -6.90 3.64 7.21
CA LEU A 169 -6.26 2.44 7.74
C LEU A 169 -7.34 1.44 8.15
N ARG A 170 -7.16 0.17 7.76
CA ARG A 170 -8.03 -0.95 8.13
C ARG A 170 -7.21 -2.00 8.86
N LEU A 171 -7.76 -2.48 9.98
CA LEU A 171 -7.21 -3.56 10.79
C LEU A 171 -8.25 -4.67 10.85
N ASP A 172 -7.84 -5.89 10.51
CA ASP A 172 -8.69 -7.08 10.51
C ASP A 172 -10.06 -6.86 9.81
N GLU A 173 -9.99 -6.45 8.55
CA GLU A 173 -11.14 -6.20 7.68
C GLU A 173 -12.10 -5.10 8.16
N SER A 174 -11.74 -4.32 9.17
CA SER A 174 -12.52 -3.22 9.72
C SER A 174 -11.77 -1.89 9.61
N THR A 175 -12.48 -0.79 9.40
CA THR A 175 -11.86 0.54 9.44
C THR A 175 -11.31 0.82 10.83
N TRP A 176 -10.01 1.07 10.91
CA TRP A 176 -9.31 1.35 12.15
C TRP A 176 -9.25 2.85 12.44
N CYS A 177 -8.87 3.67 11.46
CA CYS A 177 -8.75 5.13 11.64
C CYS A 177 -8.62 5.81 10.28
N VAL A 178 -9.16 7.02 10.15
CA VAL A 178 -9.17 7.79 8.89
C VAL A 178 -8.45 9.12 9.10
N ARG A 179 -7.57 9.49 8.16
CA ARG A 179 -6.91 10.80 8.12
C ARG A 179 -7.53 11.64 7.01
N ASP A 180 -8.10 12.79 7.37
CA ASP A 180 -8.80 13.64 6.40
C ASP A 180 -8.72 15.12 6.75
N GLY A 181 -8.01 15.87 5.91
CA GLY A 181 -7.91 17.32 6.02
C GLY A 181 -7.11 17.76 7.24
N GLY A 182 -5.98 17.11 7.52
CA GLY A 182 -5.13 17.53 8.64
C GLY A 182 -5.51 16.96 10.01
N VAL A 183 -6.53 16.09 10.10
CA VAL A 183 -6.99 15.52 11.38
C VAL A 183 -7.39 14.04 11.27
N TRP A 184 -7.15 13.30 12.36
CA TRP A 184 -7.64 11.93 12.54
C TRP A 184 -9.13 11.92 12.90
N LYS A 185 -9.89 11.00 12.27
CA LYS A 185 -11.34 10.86 12.38
C LYS A 185 -11.71 9.38 12.36
N ASP A 186 -12.90 9.07 12.89
CA ASP A 186 -13.50 7.73 12.83
C ASP A 186 -12.53 6.63 13.30
N CYS A 187 -11.78 6.91 14.37
CA CYS A 187 -10.77 6.00 14.91
C CYS A 187 -11.38 5.06 15.95
N ALA A 188 -10.92 3.81 15.92
CA ALA A 188 -11.24 2.76 16.88
C ALA A 188 -10.72 3.11 18.28
N GLU A 189 -11.01 2.24 19.25
CA GLU A 189 -10.61 2.39 20.66
C GLU A 189 -10.99 3.78 21.21
N ASP A 190 -12.28 4.12 21.12
CA ASP A 190 -12.84 5.39 21.62
C ASP A 190 -12.15 6.66 21.06
N GLY A 191 -11.56 6.56 19.87
CA GLY A 191 -10.88 7.65 19.16
C GLY A 191 -9.35 7.65 19.33
N GLU A 192 -8.79 6.72 20.10
CA GLU A 192 -7.35 6.62 20.38
C GLU A 192 -6.60 5.83 19.30
N GLY A 193 -7.28 5.23 18.32
CA GLY A 193 -6.64 4.42 17.27
C GLY A 193 -5.58 5.14 16.41
N SER A 194 -5.49 6.47 16.47
CA SER A 194 -4.38 7.22 15.83
C SER A 194 -3.05 7.15 16.59
N GLU A 195 -3.04 6.61 17.82
CA GLU A 195 -1.84 6.42 18.61
C GLU A 195 -1.13 5.10 18.22
N VAL A 196 0.17 5.19 17.94
CA VAL A 196 0.99 4.05 17.52
C VAL A 196 0.92 2.90 18.53
N SER A 197 0.98 3.19 19.83
CA SER A 197 0.92 2.17 20.88
C SER A 197 -0.42 1.42 20.87
N VAL A 198 -1.53 2.11 20.65
CA VAL A 198 -2.87 1.51 20.64
C VAL A 198 -3.02 0.56 19.46
N LEU A 199 -2.57 0.96 18.27
CA LEU A 199 -2.54 0.09 17.08
C LEU A 199 -1.65 -1.14 17.31
N VAL A 200 -0.45 -0.96 17.85
CA VAL A 200 0.49 -2.05 18.14
C VAL A 200 -0.08 -3.03 19.18
N ASP A 201 -0.70 -2.53 20.23
CA ASP A 201 -1.31 -3.36 21.28
C ASP A 201 -2.47 -4.20 20.73
N GLU A 202 -3.34 -3.62 19.91
CA GLU A 202 -4.44 -4.37 19.29
C GLU A 202 -3.93 -5.43 18.30
N ILE A 203 -2.92 -5.12 17.47
CA ILE A 203 -2.30 -6.11 16.59
C ILE A 203 -1.67 -7.26 17.39
N ASN A 204 -0.98 -6.96 18.49
CA ASN A 204 -0.39 -7.99 19.35
C ASN A 204 -1.47 -8.90 19.97
N LYS A 205 -2.59 -8.32 20.38
CA LYS A 205 -3.75 -9.07 20.90
C LYS A 205 -4.33 -9.99 19.83
N LEU A 206 -4.65 -9.46 18.64
CA LEU A 206 -5.19 -10.25 17.52
C LEU A 206 -4.23 -11.36 17.09
N TRP A 207 -2.93 -11.08 17.07
CA TRP A 207 -1.91 -12.08 16.76
C TRP A 207 -1.90 -13.24 17.75
N GLY A 208 -1.98 -12.95 19.06
CA GLY A 208 -2.03 -13.97 20.11
C GLY A 208 -3.35 -14.74 20.20
N GLU A 209 -4.42 -14.20 19.62
CA GLU A 209 -5.69 -14.93 19.46
C GLU A 209 -5.63 -15.92 18.29
N ARG A 210 -4.78 -15.67 17.30
CA ARG A 210 -4.61 -16.47 16.07
C ARG A 210 -3.55 -17.58 16.18
N ASN A 211 -2.54 -17.39 17.03
CA ASN A 211 -1.33 -18.23 17.13
C ASN A 211 -0.98 -18.55 18.58
#